data_AF-A0A9D6I4P3-F1
#
_entry.id   AF-A0A9D6I4P3-F1
#
_cell.length_a   1.000
_cell.length_b   1.000
_cell.length_c   1.000
_cell.angle_alpha   90.00
_cell.angle_beta   90.00
_cell.angle_gamma   90.00
#
_symmetry.space_group_name_H-M   'P 1'
#
loop_
_entity.id
_entity.type
_entity.pdbx_description
1 polymer ?
#
loop_
_entity_poly.entity_id
_entity_poly.type
_entity_poly.pdbx_seq_one_letter_code
_entity_poly.pdbx_strand_id
1 'polypeptide(L)' 'GAIQKALRETNVPGDQLIMTWEGVKFDENGQNTGVRAIILQLQGGQYHTVWPFDVATQEVLYPIPKWAERK' A
#
# COMPACT_ATOMS: atom_id res chain seq x y z
N GLY A 1 12.70 25.51 -5.68
CA GLY A 1 14.05 25.22 -6.23
C GLY A 1 14.00 24.06 -7.21
N ALA A 2 15.09 23.77 -7.93
CA ALA A 2 15.13 22.74 -8.99
C ALA A 2 14.68 21.35 -8.51
N ILE A 3 15.05 20.95 -7.28
CA ILE A 3 14.64 19.67 -6.68
C ILE A 3 13.12 19.60 -6.45
N GLN A 4 12.50 20.66 -5.92
CA GLN A 4 11.04 20.70 -5.74
C GLN A 4 10.29 20.68 -7.07
N LYS A 5 10.85 21.31 -8.11
CA LYS A 5 10.28 21.27 -9.46
C LYS A 5 10.32 19.85 -10.01
N ALA A 6 11.48 19.20 -9.92
CA ALA A 6 11.64 17.80 -10.34
C ALA A 6 10.67 16.86 -9.62
N LEU A 7 10.48 17.00 -8.31
CA LEU A 7 9.51 16.20 -7.55
C LEU A 7 8.06 16.40 -8.02
N ARG A 8 7.65 17.64 -8.33
CA ARG A 8 6.30 17.92 -8.85
C ARG A 8 6.07 17.37 -10.25
N GLU A 9 7.13 17.26 -11.04
CA GLU A 9 7.11 16.70 -12.40
C GLU A 9 7.22 15.16 -12.41
N THR A 10 7.59 14.53 -11.28
CA THR A 10 7.62 13.08 -11.14
C THR A 10 6.23 12.48 -11.34
N ASN A 11 6.15 11.50 -12.24
CA ASN A 11 4.97 10.69 -12.48
C ASN A 11 5.41 9.25 -12.79
N VAL A 12 5.32 8.36 -11.80
CA VAL A 12 5.60 6.92 -11.97
C VAL A 12 4.26 6.17 -11.99
N PRO A 13 3.88 5.51 -13.10
CA PRO A 13 2.64 4.76 -13.16
C PRO A 13 2.70 3.48 -12.31
N GLY A 14 1.55 3.02 -11.82
CA GLY A 14 1.46 1.90 -10.89
C GLY A 14 2.02 0.56 -11.41
N ASP A 15 1.99 0.33 -12.72
CA ASP A 15 2.56 -0.87 -13.37
C ASP A 15 4.10 -0.94 -13.29
N GLN A 16 4.76 0.17 -12.94
CA GLN A 16 6.20 0.25 -12.69
C GLN A 16 6.54 0.14 -11.19
N LEU A 17 5.54 -0.05 -10.32
CA LEU A 17 5.73 -0.11 -8.87
C LEU A 17 5.70 -1.55 -8.36
N ILE A 18 6.57 -1.85 -7.38
CA ILE A 18 6.50 -3.10 -6.60
C ILE A 18 5.26 -3.06 -5.67
N MET A 19 4.94 -1.87 -5.18
CA MET A 19 3.76 -1.64 -4.35
C MET A 19 2.53 -1.50 -5.24
N THR A 20 1.40 -2.09 -4.85
CA THR A 20 0.09 -2.00 -5.55
C THR A 20 -0.59 -0.62 -5.42
N TRP A 21 0.20 0.45 -5.46
CA TRP A 21 -0.27 1.83 -5.58
C TRP A 21 -0.71 2.13 -7.01
N GLU A 22 -1.58 3.13 -7.16
CA GLU A 22 -2.02 3.59 -8.48
C GLU A 22 -0.91 4.37 -9.19
N GLY A 23 -0.01 5.00 -8.43
CA GLY A 23 1.18 5.67 -8.94
C GLY A 23 1.93 6.48 -7.90
N VAL A 24 3.01 7.14 -8.34
CA VAL A 24 3.72 8.17 -7.58
C VAL A 24 3.62 9.49 -8.33
N LYS A 25 2.77 10.39 -7.84
CA LYS A 25 2.54 11.72 -8.40
C LYS A 25 2.17 12.71 -7.31
N PHE A 26 2.84 13.87 -7.30
CA PHE A 26 2.67 14.86 -6.25
C PHE A 26 1.73 16.00 -6.65
N ASP A 27 0.82 16.39 -5.75
CA ASP A 27 -0.07 17.54 -5.94
C ASP A 27 0.63 18.88 -5.66
N GLU A 28 -0.15 19.97 -5.70
CA GLU A 28 0.36 21.31 -5.43
C GLU A 28 0.92 21.49 -4.01
N ASN A 29 0.46 20.67 -3.06
CA ASN A 29 0.89 20.66 -1.67
C ASN A 29 2.07 19.70 -1.43
N GLY A 30 2.45 18.91 -2.43
CA GLY A 30 3.51 17.92 -2.35
C GLY A 30 3.06 16.57 -1.76
N GLN A 31 1.76 16.27 -1.77
CA GLN A 31 1.23 14.96 -1.36
C GLN A 31 1.21 13.99 -2.54
N ASN A 32 1.61 12.74 -2.31
CA ASN A 32 1.47 11.69 -3.32
C ASN A 32 0.00 11.26 -3.44
N THR A 33 -0.61 11.58 -4.58
CA THR A 33 -2.03 11.32 -4.88
C THR A 33 -2.29 9.91 -5.40
N GLY A 34 -1.26 9.18 -5.81
CA GLY A 34 -1.38 7.79 -6.27
C GLY A 34 -1.22 6.74 -5.16
N VAL A 35 -1.10 7.17 -3.90
CA VAL A 35 -1.04 6.25 -2.76
C VAL A 35 -2.36 5.49 -2.65
N ARG A 36 -2.24 4.18 -2.57
CA ARG A 36 -3.34 3.27 -2.22
C ARG A 36 -3.12 2.74 -0.81
N ALA A 37 -4.17 2.74 0.01
CA ALA A 37 -4.10 2.13 1.34
C ALA A 37 -3.97 0.60 1.20
N ILE A 38 -3.14 0.00 2.06
CA ILE A 38 -2.90 -1.44 2.11
C ILE A 38 -3.05 -1.89 3.56
N ILE A 39 -3.81 -2.96 3.77
CA ILE A 39 -3.95 -3.58 5.08
C ILE A 39 -3.30 -4.95 5.03
N LEU A 40 -2.35 -5.15 5.94
CA LEU A 40 -1.70 -6.44 6.17
C LEU A 40 -2.24 -7.09 7.44
N GLN A 41 -2.34 -8.41 7.45
CA GLN A 41 -2.65 -9.19 8.64
C GLN A 41 -1.60 -10.29 8.82
N LEU A 42 -1.15 -10.50 10.06
CA LEU A 42 -0.32 -11.64 10.43
C LEU A 42 -1.20 -12.89 10.52
N GLN A 43 -0.96 -13.86 9.64
CA GLN A 43 -1.65 -15.15 9.63
C GLN A 43 -0.61 -16.26 9.44
N GLY A 44 -0.65 -17.31 10.28
CA GLY A 44 0.31 -18.42 10.17
C GLY A 44 1.78 -17.97 10.25
N GLY A 45 2.08 -16.97 11.07
CA GLY A 45 3.42 -16.41 11.24
C GLY A 45 3.92 -15.51 10.10
N GLN A 46 3.11 -15.22 9.08
CA GLN A 46 3.49 -14.39 7.93
C GLN A 46 2.51 -13.23 7.70
N TYR A 47 3.03 -12.11 7.17
CA TYR A 47 2.18 -10.98 6.78
C TYR A 47 1.57 -11.23 5.41
N HIS A 48 0.25 -11.12 5.35
CA HIS A 48 -0.51 -11.21 4.10
C HIS A 48 -1.28 -9.93 3.85
N THR A 49 -1.36 -9.52 2.58
CA THR A 49 -2.26 -8.44 2.17
C THR A 49 -3.69 -8.96 2.22
N VAL A 50 -4.54 -8.32 3.02
CA VAL A 50 -5.96 -8.70 3.18
C VAL A 50 -6.93 -7.65 2.61
N TRP A 51 -6.41 -6.46 2.30
CA TRP A 51 -7.15 -5.41 1.60
C TRP A 51 -6.16 -4.49 0.87
N PRO A 52 -6.49 -4.00 -0.34
CA PRO A 52 -7.76 -4.15 -1.06
C PRO A 52 -7.94 -5.53 -1.71
N PHE A 53 -9.19 -5.93 -1.93
CA PHE A 53 -9.54 -7.34 -2.23
C PHE A 53 -9.09 -7.82 -3.61
N ASP A 54 -8.92 -6.91 -4.57
CA ASP A 54 -8.39 -7.19 -5.91
C ASP A 54 -6.89 -7.57 -5.90
N VAL A 55 -6.18 -7.23 -4.82
CA VAL A 55 -4.75 -7.55 -4.63
C VAL A 55 -4.49 -8.31 -3.33
N ALA A 56 -5.55 -8.77 -2.66
CA ALA A 56 -5.44 -9.53 -1.43
C ALA A 56 -4.83 -10.91 -1.71
N THR A 57 -3.82 -11.27 -0.94
CA THR A 57 -3.18 -12.59 -1.00
C THR A 57 -3.87 -13.59 -0.07
N GLN A 58 -4.71 -13.11 0.85
CA GLN A 58 -5.40 -13.92 1.85
C GLN A 58 -6.70 -13.21 2.30
N GLU A 59 -7.70 -13.97 2.73
CA GLU A 59 -8.92 -13.40 3.30
C GLU A 59 -8.66 -12.75 4.67
N VAL A 60 -9.50 -11.77 5.03
CA VAL A 60 -9.46 -11.12 6.36
C VAL A 60 -9.89 -12.12 7.43
N LEU A 61 -9.07 -12.34 8.46
CA LEU A 61 -9.47 -13.07 9.66
C LEU A 61 -10.17 -12.13 10.65
N TYR A 62 -11.47 -12.35 10.85
CA TYR A 62 -12.28 -11.61 11.81
C TYR A 62 -13.26 -12.55 12.54
N PRO A 63 -13.44 -12.44 13.88
CA PRO A 63 -12.70 -11.56 14.80
C PRO A 63 -11.21 -11.94 14.83
N ILE A 64 -10.35 -10.94 15.09
CA ILE A 64 -8.91 -11.19 15.14
C ILE A 64 -8.62 -12.17 16.29
N PRO A 65 -7.93 -13.30 16.04
CA PRO A 65 -7.64 -14.29 17.08
C PRO A 65 -6.91 -13.68 18.28
N LYS A 66 -7.10 -14.27 19.46
CA LYS A 66 -6.32 -13.88 20.65
C LYS A 66 -4.85 -14.13 20.38
N TRP A 67 -3.97 -13.39 21.06
CA TRP A 67 -2.53 -13.50 20.84
C TRP A 67 -2.01 -14.94 20.99
N ALA A 68 -2.51 -15.68 21.99
CA ALA A 68 -2.16 -17.08 22.24
C ALA A 68 -2.60 -18.05 21.13
N GLU A 69 -3.50 -17.64 20.25
CA GLU A 69 -4.07 -18.46 19.17
C GLU A 69 -3.45 -18.11 17.80
N ARG A 70 -2.67 -17.03 17.71
CA ARG A 70 -1.94 -16.65 16.49
C ARG A 70 -0.72 -17.57 16.39
N LYS A 71 -0.77 -18.50 15.44
CA LYS A 71 0.38 -19.32 15.03
C LYS A 71 1.23 -18.57 14.03
#